data_AF-A0A4Z0YBF2-F1
#
_entry.id   AF-A0A4Z0YBF2-F1
#
_cell.length_a   1.000
_cell.length_b   1.000
_cell.length_c   1.000
_cell.angle_alpha   90.00
_cell.angle_beta   90.00
_cell.angle_gamma   90.00
#
_symmetry.space_group_name_H-M   'P 1'
#
loop_
_entity.id
_entity.type
_entity.pdbx_description
1 polymer ?
#
loop_
_entity_poly.entity_id
_entity_poly.type
_entity_poly.pdbx_seq_one_letter_code
_entity_poly.pdbx_strand_id
1 'polypeptide(L)'
;MKIQKAILFLFAAVLVVGLSACEKKADADVLMREAKTNTNAIQNCSATYISELVFTANGKQNVFKTNANCVYWAKPFALKSTQNTLLGNTANTSVSYTVTDEDGVWFYSNAGSGWQKTSSEGVGTTPLEQIDILRLTDSISSQKYVRETKINSRKVHKIELTFQSDVLRSTVENIVTATGMGEGSKTIVQTLLENAPTVYGYAYLDESTGQIVRLELDATEAVNKIFQSIDGSRIKVNVSRCVTSGDITDIGKAPAVSLPPDAAAAQTVQAAG
;
A
#
# COMPACT_ATOMS: atom_id res chain seq x y z
N MET A 1 -31.92 22.93 60.72
CA MET A 1 -30.58 22.36 60.44
C MET A 1 -30.68 21.18 59.46
N LYS A 2 -31.11 21.41 58.19
CA LYS A 2 -31.26 20.34 57.17
C LYS A 2 -30.98 20.78 55.71
N ILE A 3 -30.33 21.93 55.50
CA ILE A 3 -30.07 22.47 54.15
C ILE A 3 -28.58 22.46 53.78
N GLN A 4 -27.66 22.29 54.76
CA GLN A 4 -26.21 22.33 54.49
C GLN A 4 -25.59 21.04 53.95
N LYS A 5 -26.30 19.91 53.95
CA LYS A 5 -25.75 18.62 53.45
C LYS A 5 -26.04 18.33 51.97
N ALA A 6 -26.98 19.04 51.34
CA ALA A 6 -27.34 18.80 49.95
C ALA A 6 -26.44 19.53 48.94
N ILE A 7 -25.78 20.63 49.36
CA ILE A 7 -24.93 21.43 48.47
C ILE A 7 -23.52 20.82 48.33
N LEU A 8 -23.06 20.06 49.33
CA LEU A 8 -21.73 19.43 49.27
C LEU A 8 -21.67 18.18 48.37
N PHE A 9 -22.80 17.50 48.12
CA PHE A 9 -22.83 16.31 47.27
C PHE A 9 -22.95 16.62 45.77
N LEU A 10 -23.48 17.80 45.40
CA LEU A 10 -23.59 18.21 43.99
C LEU A 10 -22.27 18.77 43.44
N PHE A 11 -21.37 19.28 44.27
CA PHE A 11 -20.04 19.73 43.82
C PHE A 11 -19.02 18.59 43.66
N ALA A 12 -19.20 17.47 44.35
CA ALA A 12 -18.32 16.30 44.17
C ALA A 12 -18.60 15.55 42.85
N ALA A 13 -19.85 15.58 42.35
CA ALA A 13 -20.22 14.92 41.10
C ALA A 13 -19.75 15.70 39.85
N VAL A 14 -19.65 17.03 39.92
CA VAL A 14 -19.19 17.85 38.78
C VAL A 14 -17.67 17.82 38.62
N LEU A 15 -16.91 17.63 39.71
CA LEU A 15 -15.45 17.53 39.66
C LEU A 15 -14.93 16.15 39.16
N VAL A 16 -15.74 15.09 39.24
CA VAL A 16 -15.38 13.76 38.70
C VAL A 16 -15.69 13.64 37.21
N VAL A 17 -16.66 14.42 36.68
CA VAL A 17 -16.94 14.48 35.24
C VAL A 17 -15.97 15.43 34.50
N GLY A 18 -15.34 16.38 35.21
CA GLY A 18 -14.35 17.30 34.65
C GLY A 18 -12.94 16.73 34.46
N LEU A 19 -12.66 15.51 34.93
CA LEU A 19 -11.33 14.86 34.85
C LEU A 19 -11.26 13.69 33.86
N SER A 20 -12.35 13.42 33.12
CA SER A 20 -12.50 12.21 32.31
C SER A 20 -12.63 12.50 30.80
N ALA A 21 -11.82 13.40 30.23
CA ALA A 21 -11.77 13.53 28.75
C ALA A 21 -10.53 14.25 28.17
N CYS A 22 -9.44 14.45 28.94
CA CYS A 22 -8.13 14.63 28.30
C CYS A 22 -7.55 13.24 28.05
N GLU A 23 -8.22 12.45 27.19
CA GLU A 23 -7.56 11.29 26.59
C GLU A 23 -6.29 11.82 25.92
N LYS A 24 -5.12 11.39 26.41
CA LYS A 24 -3.87 11.63 25.70
C LYS A 24 -4.09 11.05 24.30
N LYS A 25 -4.20 11.95 23.32
CA LYS A 25 -4.33 11.57 21.91
C LYS A 25 -3.22 10.58 21.60
N ALA A 26 -3.57 9.39 21.13
CA ALA A 26 -2.59 8.35 20.86
C ALA A 26 -1.51 8.89 19.92
N ASP A 27 -0.26 8.62 20.27
CA ASP A 27 0.91 9.13 19.54
C ASP A 27 1.04 8.37 18.22
N ALA A 28 0.84 9.07 17.10
CA ALA A 28 0.88 8.49 15.77
C ALA A 28 2.26 7.93 15.40
N ASP A 29 3.33 8.55 15.90
CA ASP A 29 4.71 8.13 15.63
C ASP A 29 5.00 6.81 16.35
N VAL A 30 4.56 6.71 17.61
CA VAL A 30 4.67 5.45 18.38
C VAL A 30 3.84 4.36 17.74
N LEU A 31 2.57 4.63 17.44
CA LEU A 31 1.67 3.65 16.83
C LEU A 31 2.20 3.14 15.49
N MET A 32 2.66 4.02 14.59
CA MET A 32 3.19 3.57 13.29
C MET A 32 4.51 2.83 13.41
N ARG A 33 5.40 3.23 14.33
CA ARG A 33 6.66 2.52 14.58
C ARG A 33 6.39 1.10 15.07
N GLU A 34 5.55 0.95 16.09
CA GLU A 34 5.15 -0.36 16.62
C GLU A 34 4.42 -1.19 15.57
N ALA A 35 3.56 -0.55 14.76
CA ALA A 35 2.86 -1.24 13.69
C ALA A 35 3.79 -1.79 12.62
N LYS A 36 4.81 -1.04 12.21
CA LYS A 36 5.84 -1.56 11.29
C LYS A 36 6.55 -2.77 11.90
N THR A 37 6.98 -2.69 13.16
CA THR A 37 7.62 -3.81 13.87
C THR A 37 6.70 -5.05 13.95
N ASN A 38 5.44 -4.87 14.36
CA ASN A 38 4.49 -5.97 14.54
C ASN A 38 4.06 -6.58 13.20
N THR A 39 3.98 -5.76 12.14
CA THR A 39 3.71 -6.22 10.78
C THR A 39 4.88 -7.04 10.24
N ASN A 40 6.12 -6.62 10.52
CA ASN A 40 7.30 -7.36 10.07
C ASN A 40 7.48 -8.71 10.80
N ALA A 41 6.83 -8.89 11.94
CA ALA A 41 6.82 -10.14 12.71
C ALA A 41 5.72 -11.13 12.28
N ILE A 42 4.86 -10.78 11.31
CA ILE A 42 3.81 -11.66 10.80
C ILE A 42 4.41 -12.96 10.25
N GLN A 43 3.93 -14.10 10.75
CA GLN A 43 4.41 -15.42 10.31
C GLN A 43 3.74 -15.91 9.04
N ASN A 44 2.45 -15.59 8.86
CA ASN A 44 1.70 -15.86 7.65
C ASN A 44 0.49 -14.92 7.56
N CYS A 45 0.10 -14.55 6.34
CA CYS A 45 -1.10 -13.75 6.06
C CYS A 45 -1.51 -13.83 4.59
N SER A 46 -2.72 -13.36 4.30
CA SER A 46 -3.20 -13.05 2.96
C SER A 46 -3.20 -11.54 2.78
N ALA A 47 -2.84 -11.03 1.60
CA ALA A 47 -2.92 -9.60 1.31
C ALA A 47 -3.53 -9.33 -0.06
N THR A 48 -4.24 -8.21 -0.15
CA THR A 48 -4.75 -7.66 -1.42
C THR A 48 -3.99 -6.40 -1.78
N TYR A 49 -3.86 -6.15 -3.07
CA TYR A 49 -3.33 -4.92 -3.62
C TYR A 49 -4.18 -4.50 -4.81
N ILE A 50 -4.64 -3.26 -4.81
CA ILE A 50 -5.39 -2.65 -5.89
C ILE A 50 -4.70 -1.33 -6.20
N SER A 51 -4.39 -1.10 -7.46
CA SER A 51 -3.93 0.18 -7.98
C SER A 51 -4.72 0.52 -9.23
N GLU A 52 -5.22 1.74 -9.32
CA GLU A 52 -6.05 2.19 -10.43
C GLU A 52 -5.71 3.64 -10.78
N LEU A 53 -5.35 3.84 -12.05
CA LEU A 53 -5.10 5.13 -12.67
C LEU A 53 -6.01 5.27 -13.89
N VAL A 54 -6.83 6.31 -13.88
CA VAL A 54 -7.71 6.69 -14.99
C VAL A 54 -7.48 8.15 -15.32
N PHE A 55 -7.12 8.42 -16.57
CA PHE A 55 -6.95 9.78 -17.07
C PHE A 55 -7.35 9.90 -18.53
N THR A 56 -7.71 11.10 -18.94
CA THR A 56 -7.96 11.45 -20.33
C THR A 56 -6.81 12.31 -20.83
N ALA A 57 -6.28 11.97 -21.99
CA ALA A 57 -5.32 12.79 -22.71
C ALA A 57 -5.75 12.93 -24.18
N ASN A 58 -5.79 14.16 -24.69
CA ASN A 58 -6.21 14.47 -26.06
C ASN A 58 -7.55 13.82 -26.46
N GLY A 59 -8.51 13.80 -25.53
CA GLY A 59 -9.84 13.20 -25.75
C GLY A 59 -9.89 11.67 -25.67
N LYS A 60 -8.75 10.99 -25.45
CA LYS A 60 -8.68 9.54 -25.26
C LYS A 60 -8.52 9.19 -23.79
N GLN A 61 -9.40 8.32 -23.27
CA GLN A 61 -9.26 7.76 -21.94
C GLN A 61 -8.19 6.66 -21.93
N ASN A 62 -7.37 6.65 -20.89
CA ASN A 62 -6.42 5.60 -20.57
C ASN A 62 -6.74 5.05 -19.19
N VAL A 63 -6.75 3.73 -19.08
CA VAL A 63 -7.02 3.01 -17.85
C VAL A 63 -5.84 2.09 -17.57
N PHE A 64 -5.24 2.26 -16.40
CA PHE A 64 -4.23 1.36 -15.86
C PHE A 64 -4.76 0.81 -14.55
N LYS A 65 -4.91 -0.51 -14.48
CA LYS A 65 -5.40 -1.17 -13.27
C LYS A 65 -4.54 -2.38 -12.96
N THR A 66 -4.20 -2.54 -11.70
CA THR A 66 -3.53 -3.72 -11.17
C THR A 66 -4.32 -4.21 -9.97
N ASN A 67 -4.65 -5.49 -9.95
CA ASN A 67 -5.16 -6.16 -8.75
C ASN A 67 -4.28 -7.36 -8.48
N ALA A 68 -3.75 -7.50 -7.27
CA ALA A 68 -3.01 -8.66 -6.84
C ALA A 68 -3.58 -9.21 -5.54
N ASN A 69 -3.49 -10.53 -5.41
CA ASN A 69 -3.71 -11.23 -4.16
C ASN A 69 -2.46 -12.04 -3.87
N CYS A 70 -1.96 -11.98 -2.65
CA CYS A 70 -0.84 -12.80 -2.24
C CYS A 70 -1.11 -13.57 -0.95
N VAL A 71 -0.40 -14.68 -0.80
CA VAL A 71 -0.32 -15.47 0.43
C VAL A 71 1.15 -15.51 0.81
N TYR A 72 1.46 -15.06 2.01
CA TYR A 72 2.81 -14.94 2.56
C TYR A 72 3.01 -15.92 3.71
N TRP A 73 4.20 -16.52 3.75
CA TRP A 73 4.73 -17.34 4.84
C TRP A 73 6.18 -16.97 5.11
N ALA A 74 6.54 -16.81 6.39
CA ALA A 74 7.88 -16.43 6.80
C ALA A 74 8.85 -17.62 6.89
N LYS A 75 8.36 -18.81 7.31
CA LYS A 75 9.21 -19.98 7.61
C LYS A 75 8.55 -21.31 7.21
N PRO A 76 9.12 -22.06 6.23
CA PRO A 76 10.08 -21.56 5.24
C PRO A 76 9.49 -20.36 4.49
N PHE A 77 10.35 -19.46 3.98
CA PHE A 77 9.85 -18.30 3.26
C PHE A 77 9.15 -18.75 1.97
N ALA A 78 7.91 -18.30 1.81
CA ALA A 78 7.13 -18.54 0.62
C ALA A 78 6.11 -17.41 0.39
N LEU A 79 6.10 -16.87 -0.81
CA LEU A 79 5.15 -15.88 -1.28
C LEU A 79 4.51 -16.41 -2.55
N LYS A 80 3.19 -16.57 -2.57
CA LYS A 80 2.43 -16.75 -3.82
C LYS A 80 1.75 -15.44 -4.15
N SER A 81 1.88 -14.96 -5.38
CA SER A 81 1.12 -13.81 -5.89
C SER A 81 0.33 -14.18 -7.14
N THR A 82 -0.88 -13.65 -7.25
CA THR A 82 -1.70 -13.72 -8.47
C THR A 82 -2.13 -12.31 -8.82
N GLN A 83 -1.68 -11.84 -9.98
CA GLN A 83 -1.84 -10.47 -10.41
C GLN A 83 -2.62 -10.41 -11.73
N ASN A 84 -3.57 -9.48 -11.79
CA ASN A 84 -4.31 -9.12 -12.99
C ASN A 84 -4.01 -7.66 -13.30
N THR A 85 -3.46 -7.39 -14.47
CA THR A 85 -3.20 -6.04 -14.95
C THR A 85 -4.06 -5.72 -16.16
N LEU A 86 -4.46 -4.47 -16.26
CA LEU A 86 -5.03 -3.84 -17.44
C LEU A 86 -4.15 -2.63 -17.74
N LEU A 87 -3.40 -2.68 -18.83
CA LEU A 87 -2.53 -1.59 -19.28
C LEU A 87 -3.11 -1.04 -20.59
N GLY A 88 -3.88 0.04 -20.49
CA GLY A 88 -4.69 0.53 -21.61
C GLY A 88 -5.75 -0.50 -21.99
N ASN A 89 -5.58 -1.12 -23.16
CA ASN A 89 -6.51 -2.13 -23.68
C ASN A 89 -5.99 -3.57 -23.52
N THR A 90 -4.81 -3.76 -22.93
CA THR A 90 -4.19 -5.07 -22.80
C THR A 90 -4.40 -5.60 -21.39
N ALA A 91 -5.15 -6.68 -21.27
CA ALA A 91 -5.32 -7.40 -20.02
C ALA A 91 -4.34 -8.57 -19.93
N ASN A 92 -3.61 -8.67 -18.82
CA ASN A 92 -2.69 -9.77 -18.56
C ASN A 92 -2.96 -10.35 -17.16
N THR A 93 -2.79 -11.65 -17.04
CA THR A 93 -2.80 -12.35 -15.75
C THR A 93 -1.45 -13.03 -15.57
N SER A 94 -0.88 -12.90 -14.38
CA SER A 94 0.33 -13.63 -14.00
C SER A 94 0.15 -14.27 -12.64
N VAL A 95 0.82 -15.41 -12.46
CA VAL A 95 1.00 -16.05 -11.16
C VAL A 95 2.49 -16.16 -10.91
N SER A 96 2.91 -15.83 -9.70
CA SER A 96 4.28 -15.99 -9.27
C SER A 96 4.40 -16.65 -7.90
N TYR A 97 5.56 -17.25 -7.69
CA TYR A 97 5.99 -17.78 -6.41
C TYR A 97 7.40 -17.30 -6.13
N THR A 98 7.66 -16.80 -4.93
CA THR A 98 9.02 -16.64 -4.40
C THR A 98 9.14 -17.60 -3.22
N VAL A 99 10.02 -18.59 -3.31
CA VAL A 99 10.12 -19.64 -2.29
C VAL A 99 11.58 -19.91 -1.92
N THR A 100 11.81 -20.25 -0.66
CA THR A 100 13.08 -20.80 -0.19
C THR A 100 13.03 -22.33 -0.24
N ASP A 101 13.99 -22.93 -0.92
CA ASP A 101 14.29 -24.36 -0.89
C ASP A 101 15.74 -24.62 -0.43
N GLU A 102 16.20 -25.87 -0.56
CA GLU A 102 17.56 -26.28 -0.15
C GLU A 102 18.67 -25.59 -0.96
N ASP A 103 18.36 -25.15 -2.18
CA ASP A 103 19.31 -24.56 -3.13
C ASP A 103 19.33 -23.03 -3.08
N GLY A 104 18.40 -22.40 -2.36
CA GLY A 104 18.36 -20.96 -2.14
C GLY A 104 16.97 -20.35 -2.23
N VAL A 105 16.90 -19.09 -2.66
CA VAL A 105 15.63 -18.38 -2.87
C VAL A 105 15.38 -18.25 -4.37
N TRP A 106 14.23 -18.72 -4.80
CA TRP A 106 13.86 -18.80 -6.22
C TRP A 106 12.56 -18.06 -6.49
N PHE A 107 12.53 -17.37 -7.63
CA PHE A 107 11.34 -16.77 -8.18
C PHE A 107 10.85 -17.57 -9.39
N TYR A 108 9.56 -17.89 -9.37
CA TYR A 108 8.85 -18.60 -10.41
C TYR A 108 7.75 -17.68 -10.93
N SER A 109 7.61 -17.56 -12.23
CA SER A 109 6.50 -16.79 -12.81
C SER A 109 5.90 -17.48 -14.02
N ASN A 110 4.60 -17.27 -14.21
CA ASN A 110 3.88 -17.68 -15.40
C ASN A 110 2.91 -16.58 -15.80
N ALA A 111 3.11 -16.03 -16.99
CA ALA A 111 2.27 -15.00 -17.60
C ALA A 111 1.60 -15.47 -18.90
N GLY A 112 1.37 -16.79 -19.04
CA GLY A 112 0.69 -17.40 -20.19
C GLY A 112 1.61 -18.12 -21.19
N SER A 113 2.93 -17.93 -21.10
CA SER A 113 3.94 -18.60 -21.94
C SER A 113 4.60 -19.82 -21.29
N GLY A 114 4.12 -20.23 -20.10
CA GLY A 114 4.71 -21.29 -19.29
C GLY A 114 5.45 -20.75 -18.06
N TRP A 115 5.98 -21.66 -17.24
CA TRP A 115 6.71 -21.31 -16.03
C TRP A 115 8.17 -21.00 -16.33
N GLN A 116 8.65 -19.91 -15.75
CA GLN A 116 10.05 -19.48 -15.78
C GLN A 116 10.60 -19.44 -14.35
N LYS A 117 11.83 -19.92 -14.15
CA LYS A 117 12.53 -19.91 -12.87
C LYS A 117 13.75 -18.98 -12.94
N THR A 118 13.94 -18.12 -11.95
CA THR A 118 15.11 -17.25 -11.82
C THR A 118 15.60 -17.24 -10.37
N SER A 119 16.91 -17.10 -10.15
CA SER A 119 17.43 -16.90 -8.80
C SER A 119 16.90 -15.57 -8.22
N SER A 120 16.64 -15.57 -6.91
CA SER A 120 16.27 -14.39 -6.12
C SER A 120 17.07 -14.33 -4.83
N GLU A 121 18.31 -14.80 -4.89
CA GLU A 121 19.27 -14.64 -3.80
C GLU A 121 19.41 -13.17 -3.39
N GLY A 122 19.52 -12.95 -2.07
CA GLY A 122 19.66 -11.60 -1.51
C GLY A 122 18.36 -10.80 -1.43
N VAL A 123 17.21 -11.34 -1.88
CA VAL A 123 15.92 -10.68 -1.67
C VAL A 123 15.55 -10.70 -0.18
N GLY A 124 15.10 -9.56 0.35
CA GLY A 124 14.56 -9.48 1.71
C GLY A 124 13.27 -10.30 1.82
N THR A 125 13.09 -11.07 2.90
CA THR A 125 11.98 -12.03 3.05
C THR A 125 10.88 -11.54 3.99
N THR A 126 10.97 -10.30 4.46
CA THR A 126 10.05 -9.77 5.44
C THR A 126 8.73 -9.29 4.81
N PRO A 127 7.61 -9.26 5.57
CA PRO A 127 6.32 -8.80 5.03
C PRO A 127 6.37 -7.40 4.43
N LEU A 128 7.10 -6.45 5.05
CA LEU A 128 7.20 -5.07 4.54
C LEU A 128 7.92 -5.00 3.18
N GLU A 129 8.84 -5.92 2.91
CA GLU A 129 9.60 -6.00 1.66
C GLU A 129 8.85 -6.78 0.56
N GLN A 130 8.09 -7.80 0.95
CA GLN A 130 7.50 -8.78 0.03
C GLN A 130 6.03 -8.52 -0.33
N ILE A 131 5.27 -7.83 0.53
CA ILE A 131 3.85 -7.57 0.28
C ILE A 131 3.71 -6.18 -0.34
N ASP A 132 3.25 -6.11 -1.59
CA ASP A 132 3.22 -4.89 -2.40
C ASP A 132 2.58 -3.69 -1.70
N ILE A 133 1.43 -3.89 -1.04
CA ILE A 133 0.77 -2.78 -0.35
C ILE A 133 1.58 -2.25 0.84
N LEU A 134 2.32 -3.10 1.55
CA LEU A 134 3.11 -2.72 2.71
C LEU A 134 4.37 -1.93 2.33
N ARG A 135 4.87 -2.09 1.11
CA ARG A 135 5.99 -1.30 0.58
C ARG A 135 5.69 0.20 0.49
N LEU A 136 4.41 0.60 0.44
CA LEU A 136 4.02 2.01 0.55
C LEU A 136 4.53 2.66 1.85
N THR A 137 4.77 1.86 2.89
CA THR A 137 5.21 2.39 4.18
C THR A 137 6.63 2.95 4.15
N ASP A 138 7.43 2.63 3.14
CA ASP A 138 8.77 3.17 2.92
C ASP A 138 8.74 4.62 2.41
N SER A 139 7.64 5.02 1.78
CA SER A 139 7.46 6.37 1.24
C SER A 139 6.74 7.32 2.22
N ILE A 140 6.46 6.91 3.45
CA ILE A 140 5.79 7.77 4.45
C ILE A 140 6.79 8.82 4.96
N SER A 141 6.43 10.09 4.87
CA SER A 141 7.21 11.23 5.38
C SER A 141 6.70 11.77 6.72
N SER A 142 5.40 11.64 7.00
CA SER A 142 4.84 11.98 8.30
C SER A 142 3.50 11.27 8.55
N GLN A 143 3.10 11.24 9.81
CA GLN A 143 1.87 10.60 10.26
C GLN A 143 1.11 11.45 11.28
N LYS A 144 -0.22 11.35 11.27
CA LYS A 144 -1.09 12.08 12.18
C LYS A 144 -2.25 11.20 12.63
N TYR A 145 -2.45 11.15 13.94
CA TYR A 145 -3.56 10.40 14.51
C TYR A 145 -4.90 11.05 14.17
N VAL A 146 -5.81 10.27 13.58
CA VAL A 146 -7.15 10.72 13.21
C VAL A 146 -8.15 10.35 14.30
N ARG A 147 -8.37 9.04 14.51
CA ARG A 147 -9.38 8.49 15.45
C ARG A 147 -9.32 6.96 15.54
N GLU A 148 -10.00 6.41 16.53
CA GLU A 148 -10.44 5.01 16.55
C GLU A 148 -11.65 4.83 15.62
N THR A 149 -11.74 3.68 14.95
CA THR A 149 -12.86 3.33 14.08
C THR A 149 -12.97 1.81 13.94
N LYS A 150 -13.87 1.34 13.08
CA LYS A 150 -13.95 -0.07 12.71
C LYS A 150 -13.80 -0.26 11.20
N ILE A 151 -13.13 -1.34 10.80
CA ILE A 151 -13.12 -1.88 9.44
C ILE A 151 -13.43 -3.37 9.54
N ASN A 152 -14.40 -3.86 8.78
CA ASN A 152 -14.76 -5.30 8.78
C ASN A 152 -14.98 -5.85 10.20
N SER A 153 -15.65 -5.09 11.07
CA SER A 153 -15.89 -5.40 12.49
C SER A 153 -14.65 -5.44 13.41
N ARG A 154 -13.45 -5.22 12.88
CA ARG A 154 -12.20 -5.06 13.63
C ARG A 154 -12.07 -3.62 14.11
N LYS A 155 -11.72 -3.41 15.38
CA LYS A 155 -11.40 -2.08 15.90
C LYS A 155 -10.00 -1.68 15.45
N VAL A 156 -9.84 -0.44 14.99
CA VAL A 156 -8.59 0.04 14.41
C VAL A 156 -8.32 1.50 14.77
N HIS A 157 -7.04 1.84 14.92
CA HIS A 157 -6.57 3.22 14.85
C HIS A 157 -6.45 3.65 13.39
N LYS A 158 -7.13 4.75 13.01
CA LYS A 158 -6.96 5.41 11.71
C LYS A 158 -5.88 6.47 11.82
N ILE A 159 -4.83 6.33 11.00
CA ILE A 159 -3.70 7.25 10.91
C ILE A 159 -3.69 7.88 9.52
N GLU A 160 -3.66 9.20 9.45
CA GLU A 160 -3.41 9.95 8.21
C GLU A 160 -1.90 9.93 7.93
N LEU A 161 -1.55 9.58 6.70
CA LEU A 161 -0.18 9.49 6.23
C LEU A 161 0.07 10.58 5.19
N THR A 162 1.24 11.19 5.27
CA THR A 162 1.79 11.99 4.18
C THR A 162 2.91 11.20 3.51
N PHE A 163 2.95 11.23 2.18
CA PHE A 163 3.93 10.49 1.40
C PHE A 163 4.95 11.43 0.73
N GLN A 164 6.16 10.93 0.53
CA GLN A 164 7.14 11.51 -0.39
C GLN A 164 6.61 11.45 -1.82
N SER A 165 6.91 12.46 -2.65
CA SER A 165 6.39 12.55 -4.02
C SER A 165 6.79 11.37 -4.89
N ASP A 166 7.92 10.72 -4.61
CA ASP A 166 8.41 9.53 -5.31
C ASP A 166 7.42 8.36 -5.33
N VAL A 167 6.46 8.30 -4.39
CA VAL A 167 5.35 7.33 -4.43
C VAL A 167 4.53 7.43 -5.73
N LEU A 168 4.52 8.60 -6.38
CA LEU A 168 3.80 8.85 -7.62
C LEU A 168 4.61 8.53 -8.88
N ARG A 169 5.90 8.16 -8.75
CA ARG A 169 6.82 8.02 -9.89
C ARG A 169 6.28 7.15 -11.01
N SER A 170 5.85 5.93 -10.69
CA SER A 170 5.27 5.00 -11.68
C SER A 170 4.00 5.56 -12.33
N THR A 171 3.16 6.27 -11.57
CA THR A 171 1.97 6.93 -12.12
C THR A 171 2.35 8.03 -13.12
N VAL A 172 3.31 8.88 -12.77
CA VAL A 172 3.81 9.94 -13.64
C VAL A 172 4.46 9.35 -14.89
N GLU A 173 5.28 8.31 -14.76
CA GLU A 173 5.91 7.58 -15.87
C GLU A 173 4.87 7.00 -16.83
N ASN A 174 3.79 6.39 -16.31
CA ASN A 174 2.72 5.84 -17.13
C ASN A 174 2.00 6.92 -17.94
N ILE A 175 1.69 8.07 -17.32
CA ILE A 175 1.06 9.20 -18.02
C ILE A 175 2.03 9.77 -19.07
N VAL A 176 3.29 10.03 -18.71
CA VAL A 176 4.30 10.57 -19.63
C VAL A 176 4.49 9.66 -20.84
N THR A 177 4.58 8.35 -20.60
CA THR A 177 4.75 7.34 -21.66
C THR A 177 3.52 7.26 -22.56
N ALA A 178 2.32 7.17 -21.97
CA ALA A 178 1.08 7.06 -22.74
C ALA A 178 0.74 8.32 -23.54
N THR A 179 1.19 9.48 -23.09
CA THR A 179 0.94 10.77 -23.76
C THR A 179 2.03 11.15 -24.74
N GLY A 180 3.24 10.60 -24.59
CA GLY A 180 4.42 11.00 -25.36
C GLY A 180 4.99 12.37 -24.96
N MET A 181 4.49 13.00 -23.89
CA MET A 181 4.87 14.37 -23.51
C MET A 181 6.34 14.51 -23.11
N GLY A 182 7.03 13.40 -22.86
CA GLY A 182 8.44 13.43 -22.52
C GLY A 182 9.33 13.77 -23.71
N GLU A 183 8.92 13.51 -24.96
CA GLU A 183 9.73 13.72 -26.18
C GLU A 183 11.21 13.25 -26.05
N GLY A 184 11.47 12.18 -25.29
CA GLY A 184 12.83 11.67 -25.02
C GLY A 184 13.59 12.34 -23.87
N SER A 185 12.97 13.28 -23.15
CA SER A 185 13.48 13.87 -21.92
C SER A 185 13.70 12.82 -20.84
N LYS A 186 14.93 12.79 -20.29
CA LYS A 186 15.31 11.91 -19.19
C LYS A 186 14.91 12.47 -17.82
N THR A 187 14.51 13.73 -17.74
CA THR A 187 14.29 14.45 -16.47
C THR A 187 12.84 14.84 -16.23
N ILE A 188 11.97 14.73 -17.24
CA ILE A 188 10.58 15.18 -17.15
C ILE A 188 9.83 14.60 -15.96
N VAL A 189 10.01 13.29 -15.69
CA VAL A 189 9.38 12.62 -14.55
C VAL A 189 9.83 13.25 -13.24
N GLN A 190 11.14 13.45 -13.08
CA GLN A 190 11.71 14.05 -11.87
C GLN A 190 11.19 15.48 -11.67
N THR A 191 11.19 16.30 -12.72
CA THR A 191 10.68 17.68 -12.66
C THR A 191 9.20 17.73 -12.28
N LEU A 192 8.38 16.80 -12.77
CA LEU A 192 6.97 16.71 -12.40
C LEU A 192 6.78 16.29 -10.94
N LEU A 193 7.61 15.39 -10.42
CA LEU A 193 7.57 14.94 -9.02
C LEU A 193 8.06 16.01 -8.03
N GLU A 194 9.03 16.84 -8.42
CA GLU A 194 9.52 17.97 -7.61
C GLU A 194 8.45 19.05 -7.41
N ASN A 195 7.52 19.16 -8.35
CA ASN A 195 6.38 20.08 -8.28
C ASN A 195 5.08 19.40 -7.79
N ALA A 196 5.16 18.15 -7.32
CA ALA A 196 4.00 17.44 -6.83
C ALA A 196 3.47 18.11 -5.55
N PRO A 197 2.14 18.34 -5.45
CA PRO A 197 1.56 18.73 -4.18
C PRO A 197 1.68 17.58 -3.17
N THR A 198 1.49 17.90 -1.90
CA THR A 198 1.50 16.91 -0.83
C THR A 198 0.50 15.79 -1.10
N VAL A 199 0.95 14.54 -0.95
CA VAL A 199 0.16 13.34 -1.19
C VAL A 199 -0.26 12.73 0.15
N TYR A 200 -1.55 12.42 0.27
CA TYR A 200 -2.14 11.90 1.50
C TYR A 200 -2.70 10.50 1.31
N GLY A 201 -2.75 9.76 2.41
CA GLY A 201 -3.41 8.47 2.49
C GLY A 201 -3.67 8.08 3.94
N TYR A 202 -4.04 6.83 4.16
CA TYR A 202 -4.39 6.33 5.49
C TYR A 202 -3.82 4.94 5.75
N ALA A 203 -3.35 4.74 6.98
CA ALA A 203 -3.14 3.42 7.57
C ALA A 203 -4.23 3.12 8.58
N TYR A 204 -4.58 1.84 8.68
CA TYR A 204 -5.46 1.32 9.70
C TYR A 204 -4.72 0.23 10.47
N LEU A 205 -4.60 0.45 11.78
CA LEU A 205 -3.83 -0.41 12.67
C LEU A 205 -4.79 -1.17 13.58
N ASP A 206 -4.70 -2.49 13.63
CA ASP A 206 -5.51 -3.28 14.56
C ASP A 206 -5.20 -2.86 16.00
N GLU A 207 -6.23 -2.52 16.78
CA GLU A 207 -6.04 -2.05 18.17
C GLU A 207 -5.47 -3.14 19.09
N SER A 208 -5.71 -4.41 18.79
CA SER A 208 -5.30 -5.54 19.64
C SER A 208 -3.90 -6.04 19.33
N THR A 209 -3.51 -6.07 18.05
CA THR A 209 -2.20 -6.58 17.61
C THR A 209 -1.22 -5.47 17.25
N GLY A 210 -1.70 -4.23 17.08
CA GLY A 210 -0.93 -3.11 16.55
C GLY A 210 -0.53 -3.27 15.08
N GLN A 211 -0.94 -4.34 14.38
CA GLN A 211 -0.51 -4.61 13.01
C GLN A 211 -1.21 -3.71 12.00
N ILE A 212 -0.53 -3.40 10.89
CA ILE A 212 -1.14 -2.74 9.74
C ILE A 212 -2.10 -3.74 9.09
N VAL A 213 -3.39 -3.38 9.03
CA VAL A 213 -4.43 -4.23 8.43
C VAL A 213 -4.99 -3.67 7.13
N ARG A 214 -4.71 -2.38 6.85
CA ARG A 214 -5.08 -1.73 5.60
C ARG A 214 -4.24 -0.48 5.35
N LEU A 215 -3.90 -0.25 4.09
CA LEU A 215 -3.32 1.01 3.61
C LEU A 215 -4.13 1.51 2.42
N GLU A 216 -4.25 2.83 2.32
CA GLU A 216 -4.94 3.53 1.25
C GLU A 216 -4.15 4.78 0.86
N LEU A 217 -4.10 5.07 -0.43
CA LEU A 217 -3.55 6.27 -1.05
C LEU A 217 -4.56 6.74 -2.09
N ASP A 218 -5.02 7.98 -1.98
CA ASP A 218 -5.78 8.63 -3.05
C ASP A 218 -4.99 9.86 -3.52
N ALA A 219 -4.33 9.70 -4.66
CA ALA A 219 -3.49 10.71 -5.28
C ALA A 219 -4.18 11.39 -6.46
N THR A 220 -5.50 11.19 -6.65
CA THR A 220 -6.24 11.69 -7.81
C THR A 220 -6.04 13.19 -8.00
N GLU A 221 -6.27 13.98 -6.95
CA GLU A 221 -6.11 15.43 -7.00
C GLU A 221 -4.64 15.84 -7.18
N ALA A 222 -3.74 15.16 -6.48
CA ALA A 222 -2.31 15.47 -6.52
C ALA A 222 -1.72 15.27 -7.92
N VAL A 223 -1.98 14.12 -8.52
CA VAL A 223 -1.53 13.80 -9.88
C VAL A 223 -2.23 14.70 -10.89
N ASN A 224 -3.53 14.97 -10.74
CA ASN A 224 -4.22 15.89 -11.63
C ASN A 224 -3.57 17.29 -11.63
N LYS A 225 -3.22 17.82 -10.45
CA LYS A 225 -2.53 19.11 -10.31
C LYS A 225 -1.16 19.13 -11.00
N ILE A 226 -0.36 18.07 -10.84
CA ILE A 226 0.96 17.93 -11.51
C ILE A 226 0.82 18.21 -13.01
N PHE A 227 -0.17 17.60 -13.66
CA PHE A 227 -0.34 17.73 -15.11
C PHE A 227 -1.15 18.95 -15.55
N GLN A 228 -1.90 19.58 -14.66
CA GLN A 228 -2.58 20.86 -14.95
C GLN A 228 -1.64 22.07 -14.87
N SER A 229 -0.54 21.97 -14.11
CA SER A 229 0.42 23.06 -13.90
C SER A 229 1.50 23.16 -15.00
N ILE A 230 1.39 22.40 -16.09
CA ILE A 230 2.38 22.41 -17.17
C ILE A 230 2.04 23.48 -18.20
N ASP A 231 2.66 24.64 -18.04
CA ASP A 231 2.48 25.77 -18.97
C ASP A 231 2.93 25.44 -20.39
N GLY A 232 2.14 25.85 -21.38
CA GLY A 232 2.48 25.70 -22.80
C GLY A 232 2.39 24.27 -23.35
N SER A 233 2.00 23.27 -22.54
CA SER A 233 1.80 21.90 -23.03
C SER A 233 0.66 21.85 -24.04
N ARG A 234 0.93 21.27 -25.22
CA ARG A 234 -0.09 20.94 -26.22
C ARG A 234 -0.99 19.78 -25.76
N ILE A 235 -0.49 18.96 -24.84
CA ILE A 235 -1.17 17.79 -24.33
C ILE A 235 -1.90 18.18 -23.03
N LYS A 236 -3.22 18.04 -23.05
CA LYS A 236 -4.04 18.24 -21.85
C LYS A 236 -4.34 16.90 -21.22
N VAL A 237 -3.88 16.72 -19.98
CA VAL A 237 -4.18 15.53 -19.17
C VAL A 237 -5.20 15.91 -18.10
N ASN A 238 -6.20 15.07 -17.92
CA ASN A 238 -7.16 15.17 -16.83
C ASN A 238 -7.23 13.83 -16.11
N VAL A 239 -6.84 13.79 -14.83
CA VAL A 239 -6.82 12.57 -14.03
C VAL A 239 -8.13 12.48 -13.26
N SER A 240 -8.92 11.45 -13.56
CA SER A 240 -10.21 11.22 -12.89
C SER A 240 -10.12 10.22 -11.74
N ARG A 241 -9.04 9.42 -11.68
CA ARG A 241 -8.79 8.47 -10.59
C ARG A 241 -7.32 8.12 -10.51
N CYS A 242 -6.75 8.17 -9.31
CA CYS A 242 -5.44 7.62 -8.99
C CYS A 242 -5.47 7.12 -7.55
N VAL A 243 -5.68 5.82 -7.37
CA VAL A 243 -5.81 5.21 -6.05
C VAL A 243 -4.96 3.96 -5.93
N THR A 244 -4.41 3.74 -4.74
CA THR A 244 -3.80 2.48 -4.33
C THR A 244 -4.36 2.08 -2.98
N SER A 245 -4.75 0.81 -2.83
CA SER A 245 -5.28 0.30 -1.57
C SER A 245 -5.01 -1.18 -1.41
N GLY A 246 -4.96 -1.66 -0.18
CA GLY A 246 -4.84 -3.08 0.09
C GLY A 246 -5.12 -3.42 1.53
N ASP A 247 -5.60 -4.64 1.76
CA ASP A 247 -5.94 -5.18 3.07
C ASP A 247 -5.01 -6.33 3.43
N ILE A 248 -4.65 -6.43 4.71
CA ILE A 248 -3.95 -7.59 5.29
C ILE A 248 -4.95 -8.40 6.11
N THR A 249 -5.11 -9.66 5.73
CA THR A 249 -6.14 -10.57 6.23
C THR A 249 -5.52 -11.92 6.60
N ASP A 250 -6.30 -12.79 7.24
CA ASP A 250 -5.86 -14.13 7.67
C ASP A 250 -4.51 -14.17 8.40
N ILE A 251 -4.20 -13.12 9.18
CA ILE A 251 -2.96 -13.04 9.92
C ILE A 251 -2.88 -14.20 10.92
N GLY A 252 -1.84 -15.03 10.79
CA GLY A 252 -1.65 -16.24 11.59
C GLY A 252 -2.59 -17.40 11.22
N LYS A 253 -3.35 -17.29 10.12
CA LYS A 253 -4.34 -18.27 9.66
C LYS A 253 -4.28 -18.57 8.16
N ALA A 254 -3.35 -17.96 7.43
CA ALA A 254 -3.27 -18.14 5.98
C ALA A 254 -2.87 -19.58 5.63
N PRO A 255 -3.35 -20.14 4.51
CA PRO A 255 -2.98 -21.49 4.09
C PRO A 255 -1.52 -21.56 3.66
N ALA A 256 -0.87 -22.71 3.85
CA ALA A 256 0.50 -22.93 3.38
C ALA A 256 0.61 -22.71 1.87
N VAL A 257 1.70 -22.08 1.44
CA VAL A 257 2.02 -21.92 0.01
C VAL A 257 2.64 -23.22 -0.49
N SER A 258 2.03 -23.80 -1.53
CA SER A 258 2.57 -24.96 -2.23
C SER A 258 2.94 -24.57 -3.65
N LEU A 259 4.19 -24.83 -4.03
CA LEU A 259 4.65 -24.67 -5.41
C LEU A 259 4.05 -25.80 -6.27
N PRO A 260 3.37 -25.50 -7.40
CA PRO A 260 2.81 -26.53 -8.25
C PRO A 260 3.91 -27.30 -8.99
N PRO A 261 3.69 -28.59 -9.35
CA PRO A 261 4.70 -29.42 -10.02
C PRO A 261 5.30 -28.79 -11.29
N ASP A 262 4.45 -28.18 -12.12
CA ASP A 262 4.89 -27.54 -13.36
C ASP A 262 5.80 -26.33 -13.11
N ALA A 263 5.58 -25.60 -12.01
CA ALA A 263 6.48 -24.52 -11.60
C ALA A 263 7.80 -25.08 -11.06
N ALA A 264 7.74 -26.12 -10.25
CA ALA A 264 8.94 -26.79 -9.72
C ALA A 264 9.85 -27.34 -10.84
N ALA A 265 9.26 -27.79 -11.95
CA ALA A 265 9.95 -28.29 -13.13
C ALA A 265 10.41 -27.19 -14.11
N ALA A 266 10.18 -25.91 -13.80
CA ALA A 266 10.52 -24.80 -14.69
C ALA A 266 12.03 -24.70 -14.94
N GLN A 267 12.40 -24.39 -16.19
CA GLN A 267 13.80 -24.17 -16.54
C GLN A 267 14.30 -22.83 -15.98
N THR A 268 15.55 -22.85 -15.50
CA THR A 268 16.23 -21.63 -15.08
C THR A 268 16.52 -20.75 -16.29
N VAL A 269 16.07 -19.51 -16.25
CA VAL A 269 16.42 -18.46 -17.22
C VAL A 269 17.30 -17.42 -16.53
N GLN A 270 18.20 -16.77 -17.28
CA GLN A 270 18.86 -15.58 -16.76
C GLN A 270 17.84 -14.45 -16.64
N ALA A 271 17.88 -13.69 -15.55
CA ALA A 271 17.08 -12.48 -15.44
C ALA A 271 17.47 -11.53 -16.58
N ALA A 272 16.49 -11.13 -17.40
CA ALA A 272 16.69 -10.03 -18.33
C ALA A 272 16.77 -8.76 -17.48
N GLY A 273 17.98 -8.18 -17.40
CA GLY A 273 18.23 -6.93 -16.69
C GLY A 273 17.59 -5.72 -17.35
#